data_AF-A0A3C1WHD8-F1
#
_entry.id   AF-A0A3C1WHD8-F1
#
_cell.length_a   1.000
_cell.length_b   1.000
_cell.length_c   1.000
_cell.angle_alpha   90.00
_cell.angle_beta   90.00
_cell.angle_gamma   90.00
#
_symmetry.space_group_name_H-M   'P 1'
#
loop_
_entity.id
_entity.type
_entity.pdbx_description
1 polymer ?
#
loop_
_entity_poly.entity_id
_entity_poly.type
_entity_poly.pdbx_seq_one_letter_code
_entity_poly.pdbx_strand_id
1 'polypeptide(L)'
;MKTKNIAPLHGTFYQAVAVALLTLPHATTAQDSSETSLEDLDQKLRILERKLEVAEETAASKPPAPVPVAGEDGFSLKSADGNFAVKFRGLLQTDYRAFLGDTNYNDAKVFKDSSYSDPNDYLRKSPRLVNTFLLRKVRPVFDVTLYKYYTFRVTPDFGGGTTALMDA
;
A
#
# COMPACT_ATOMS: atom_id res chain seq x y z
N MET A 1 45.83 29.75 48.31
CA MET A 1 45.82 30.49 47.03
C MET A 1 46.90 29.91 46.12
N LYS A 2 46.51 29.22 45.04
CA LYS A 2 47.36 28.97 43.86
C LYS A 2 46.45 28.60 42.68
N THR A 3 46.83 29.08 41.51
CA THR A 3 46.01 29.48 40.37
C THR A 3 45.78 28.38 39.34
N LYS A 4 44.74 28.62 38.54
CA LYS A 4 44.24 27.89 37.36
C LYS A 4 45.35 27.53 36.34
N ASN A 5 45.14 26.47 35.56
CA ASN A 5 44.99 26.57 34.09
C ASN A 5 44.71 25.21 33.45
N ILE A 6 43.65 25.15 32.64
CA ILE A 6 43.25 24.04 31.78
C ILE A 6 43.76 24.38 30.38
N ALA A 7 44.48 23.45 29.76
CA ALA A 7 45.08 23.62 28.43
C ALA A 7 44.04 23.50 27.31
N PRO A 8 44.13 24.31 26.25
CA PRO A 8 43.60 23.96 24.93
C PRO A 8 44.76 23.60 23.97
N LEU A 9 44.70 22.41 23.38
CA LEU A 9 45.62 21.98 22.32
C LEU A 9 45.05 22.36 20.95
N HIS A 10 45.83 23.17 20.24
CA HIS A 10 45.62 23.72 18.91
C HIS A 10 45.60 22.64 17.82
N GLY A 11 44.87 22.89 16.73
CA GLY A 11 44.94 22.07 15.53
C GLY A 11 44.14 22.58 14.34
N THR A 12 44.45 23.77 13.82
CA THR A 12 44.06 24.15 12.45
C THR A 12 45.29 24.66 11.71
N PHE A 13 45.75 23.87 10.75
CA PHE A 13 46.87 24.15 9.88
C PHE A 13 46.56 25.33 8.95
N TYR A 14 47.38 26.38 9.04
CA TYR A 14 47.53 27.42 8.04
C TYR A 14 48.31 26.85 6.85
N GLN A 15 47.77 26.93 5.64
CA GLN A 15 48.61 27.01 4.43
C GLN A 15 48.35 28.32 3.71
N ALA A 16 49.45 29.06 3.55
CA ALA A 16 49.55 30.30 2.81
C ALA A 16 49.45 30.04 1.31
N VAL A 17 48.73 30.90 0.59
CA VAL A 17 48.91 31.09 -0.85
C VAL A 17 49.11 32.58 -1.10
N ALA A 18 50.19 32.88 -1.82
CA ALA A 18 50.79 34.18 -2.01
C ALA A 18 49.92 35.14 -2.83
N VAL A 19 49.93 36.41 -2.43
CA VAL A 19 49.41 37.53 -3.22
C VAL A 19 50.50 37.97 -4.21
N ALA A 20 50.25 37.78 -5.50
CA ALA A 20 51.02 38.40 -6.57
C ALA A 20 50.17 39.51 -7.20
N LEU A 21 50.56 40.77 -6.96
CA LEU A 21 49.94 41.94 -7.56
C LEU A 21 50.48 42.09 -8.99
N LEU A 22 49.61 41.92 -9.99
CA LEU A 22 49.88 42.24 -11.39
C LEU A 22 48.90 43.34 -11.82
N THR A 23 49.42 44.56 -12.00
CA THR A 23 48.68 45.69 -12.57
C THR A 23 48.77 45.66 -14.10
N LEU A 24 47.62 45.58 -14.79
CA LEU A 24 47.48 45.84 -16.23
C LEU A 24 46.22 46.71 -16.49
N PRO A 25 46.21 47.54 -17.55
CA PRO A 25 45.23 48.61 -17.74
C PRO A 25 43.98 48.17 -18.53
N HIS A 26 42.85 48.79 -18.18
CA HIS A 26 41.61 49.03 -18.93
C HIS A 26 41.02 47.91 -19.81
N ALA A 27 39.87 47.36 -19.38
CA ALA A 27 38.68 47.26 -20.21
C ALA A 27 37.43 47.19 -19.32
N THR A 28 36.55 48.17 -19.49
CA THR A 28 35.16 48.09 -19.06
C THR A 28 34.49 46.84 -19.68
N THR A 29 33.70 46.11 -18.87
CA THR A 29 32.70 45.05 -19.20
C THR A 29 32.65 43.88 -18.18
N ALA A 30 33.06 44.07 -16.92
CA ALA A 30 32.98 43.01 -15.89
C ALA A 30 32.07 43.32 -14.68
N GLN A 31 31.36 44.45 -14.66
CA GLN A 31 30.40 44.79 -13.58
C GLN A 31 28.94 44.42 -13.93
N ASP A 32 28.60 44.45 -15.22
CA ASP A 32 27.24 44.25 -15.75
C ASP A 32 26.74 42.79 -15.60
N SER A 33 27.67 41.82 -15.66
CA SER A 33 27.34 40.39 -15.50
C SER A 33 27.05 40.00 -14.05
N SER A 34 27.70 40.67 -13.09
CA SER A 34 27.44 40.48 -11.65
C SER A 34 26.13 41.12 -11.22
N GLU A 35 25.82 42.32 -11.72
CA GLU A 35 24.52 42.97 -11.48
C GLU A 35 23.40 42.09 -12.07
N THR A 36 23.47 41.74 -13.35
CA THR A 36 22.47 40.85 -14.01
C THR A 36 22.22 39.56 -13.21
N SER A 37 23.26 38.97 -12.62
CA SER A 37 23.14 37.77 -11.79
C SER A 37 22.47 38.03 -10.44
N LEU A 38 22.71 39.19 -9.81
CA LEU A 38 22.07 39.62 -8.57
C LEU A 38 20.57 39.88 -8.79
N GLU A 39 20.18 40.54 -9.88
CA GLU A 39 18.77 40.75 -10.21
C GLU A 39 18.03 39.43 -10.50
N ASP A 40 18.69 38.49 -11.19
CA ASP A 40 18.15 37.15 -11.43
C ASP A 40 17.97 36.35 -10.11
N LEU A 41 18.92 36.50 -9.18
CA LEU A 41 18.86 35.89 -7.85
C LEU A 41 17.71 36.47 -7.03
N ASP A 42 17.53 37.78 -7.02
CA ASP A 42 16.43 38.46 -6.33
C ASP A 42 15.06 38.06 -6.91
N GLN A 43 14.97 37.95 -8.24
CA GLN A 43 13.75 37.48 -8.90
C GLN A 43 13.44 36.03 -8.52
N LYS A 44 14.46 35.16 -8.48
CA LYS A 44 14.32 33.77 -8.04
C LYS A 44 13.91 33.66 -6.58
N LEU A 45 14.50 34.47 -5.69
CA LEU A 45 14.16 34.51 -4.26
C LEU A 45 12.70 34.91 -4.08
N ARG A 46 12.25 35.97 -4.75
CA ARG A 46 10.85 36.43 -4.69
C ARG A 46 9.86 35.38 -5.20
N ILE A 47 10.21 34.67 -6.27
CA ILE A 47 9.39 33.57 -6.79
C ILE A 47 9.37 32.40 -5.81
N LEU A 48 10.51 32.09 -5.17
CA LEU A 48 10.61 31.00 -4.20
C LEU A 48 9.81 31.30 -2.94
N GLU A 49 9.88 32.52 -2.41
CA GLU A 49 9.06 32.99 -1.29
C GLU A 49 7.57 32.86 -1.60
N ARG A 50 7.12 33.35 -2.76
CA ARG A 50 5.72 33.20 -3.18
C ARG A 50 5.31 31.75 -3.37
N LYS A 51 6.21 30.89 -3.86
CA LYS A 51 5.95 29.44 -3.96
C LYS A 51 5.86 28.79 -2.58
N LEU A 52 6.67 29.22 -1.61
CA LEU A 52 6.59 28.74 -0.24
C LEU A 52 5.30 29.20 0.43
N GLU A 53 4.91 30.46 0.28
CA GLU A 53 3.64 31.00 0.78
C GLU A 53 2.45 30.20 0.20
N VAL A 54 2.41 30.01 -1.12
CA VAL A 54 1.38 29.18 -1.77
C VAL A 54 1.44 27.71 -1.30
N ALA A 55 2.64 27.16 -1.07
CA ALA A 55 2.79 25.80 -0.56
C ALA A 55 2.29 25.67 0.89
N GLU A 56 2.52 26.68 1.73
CA GLU A 56 2.03 26.72 3.11
C GLU A 56 0.51 26.91 3.18
N GLU A 57 -0.06 27.79 2.37
CA GLU A 57 -1.52 27.97 2.27
C GLU A 57 -2.21 26.70 1.76
N THR A 58 -1.62 26.03 0.76
CA THR A 58 -2.14 24.76 0.25
C THR A 58 -1.94 23.60 1.22
N ALA A 59 -0.84 23.59 2.00
CA ALA A 59 -0.61 22.60 3.04
C ALA A 59 -1.55 22.78 4.24
N ALA A 60 -1.79 24.02 4.67
CA ALA A 60 -2.73 24.35 5.75
C ALA A 60 -4.19 24.07 5.36
N SER A 61 -4.54 24.21 4.08
CA SER A 61 -5.87 23.91 3.56
C SER A 61 -6.08 22.42 3.25
N LYS A 62 -5.02 21.60 3.28
CA LYS A 62 -5.13 20.18 2.96
C LYS A 62 -5.62 19.42 4.21
N PRO A 63 -6.74 18.69 4.12
CA PRO A 63 -7.17 17.86 5.24
C PRO A 63 -6.05 16.87 5.58
N PRO A 64 -5.81 16.63 6.88
CA PRO A 64 -4.74 15.76 7.31
C PRO A 64 -4.91 14.36 6.70
N ALA A 65 -3.80 13.79 6.24
CA ALA A 65 -3.82 12.51 5.55
C ALA A 65 -4.44 11.42 6.46
N PRO A 66 -5.30 10.55 5.92
CA PRO A 66 -5.82 9.44 6.69
C PRO A 66 -4.69 8.48 7.06
N VAL A 67 -4.79 7.85 8.23
CA VAL A 67 -3.80 6.92 8.77
C VAL A 67 -4.19 5.49 8.36
N PRO A 68 -3.47 4.84 7.43
CA PRO A 68 -3.66 3.43 7.14
C PRO A 68 -2.97 2.57 8.20
N VAL A 69 -3.67 1.55 8.69
CA VAL A 69 -3.13 0.55 9.62
C VAL A 69 -3.44 -0.83 9.07
N ALA A 70 -2.43 -1.69 9.01
CA ALA A 70 -2.56 -3.10 8.68
C ALA A 70 -1.96 -3.93 9.83
N GLY A 71 -2.69 -4.94 10.30
CA GLY A 71 -2.26 -5.82 11.38
C GLY A 71 -3.08 -7.10 11.47
N GLU A 72 -2.96 -7.84 12.57
CA GLU A 72 -3.68 -9.10 12.81
C GLU A 72 -5.21 -8.92 12.73
N ASP A 73 -5.67 -7.73 13.11
CA ASP A 73 -7.05 -7.28 13.08
C ASP A 73 -7.57 -6.92 11.67
N GLY A 74 -6.76 -7.07 10.63
CA GLY A 74 -7.07 -6.70 9.25
C GLY A 74 -6.58 -5.31 8.88
N PHE A 75 -7.31 -4.64 8.00
CA PHE A 75 -6.97 -3.31 7.49
C PHE A 75 -7.90 -2.27 8.08
N SER A 76 -7.37 -1.11 8.44
CA SER A 76 -8.20 0.03 8.83
C SER A 76 -7.64 1.34 8.28
N LEU A 77 -8.56 2.27 8.04
CA LEU A 77 -8.27 3.62 7.63
C LEU A 77 -8.98 4.56 8.60
N LYS A 78 -8.24 5.46 9.23
CA LYS A 78 -8.79 6.42 10.19
C LYS A 78 -8.45 7.84 9.78
N SER A 79 -9.43 8.75 9.87
CA SER A 79 -9.18 10.18 9.73
C SER A 79 -8.28 10.68 10.88
N ALA A 80 -7.42 11.67 10.64
CA ALA A 80 -6.47 12.14 11.66
C ALA A 80 -7.15 12.71 12.91
N ASP A 81 -8.35 13.29 12.77
CA ASP A 81 -9.19 13.77 13.87
C ASP A 81 -9.94 12.63 14.61
N GLY A 82 -9.86 11.42 14.07
CA GLY A 82 -10.52 10.21 14.54
C GLY A 82 -12.04 10.21 14.39
N ASN A 83 -12.63 11.16 13.66
CA ASN A 83 -14.08 11.24 13.48
C ASN A 83 -14.61 10.14 12.57
N PHE A 84 -13.79 9.70 11.62
CA PHE A 84 -14.14 8.65 10.66
C PHE A 84 -13.15 7.50 10.75
N ALA A 85 -13.67 6.27 10.74
CA ALA A 85 -12.87 5.08 10.62
C ALA A 85 -13.58 4.04 9.76
N VAL A 86 -12.81 3.33 8.94
CA VAL A 86 -13.27 2.15 8.20
C VAL A 86 -12.34 1.00 8.56
N LYS A 87 -12.90 -0.17 8.90
CA LYS A 87 -12.15 -1.41 9.12
C LYS A 87 -12.64 -2.47 8.13
N PHE A 88 -11.70 -3.11 7.46
CA PHE A 88 -11.93 -4.19 6.51
C PHE A 88 -11.32 -5.49 7.04
N ARG A 89 -12.16 -6.51 7.14
CA ARG A 89 -11.81 -7.87 7.55
C ARG A 89 -12.53 -8.87 6.65
N GLY A 90 -12.17 -10.14 6.74
CA GLY A 90 -12.95 -11.18 6.08
C GLY A 90 -12.69 -12.58 6.57
N LEU A 91 -13.64 -13.46 6.27
CA LEU A 91 -13.54 -14.90 6.49
C LEU A 91 -13.68 -15.61 5.14
N LEU A 92 -12.66 -16.40 4.80
CA LEU A 92 -12.68 -17.32 3.67
C LEU A 92 -12.62 -18.75 4.19
N GLN A 93 -13.64 -19.54 3.89
CA GLN A 93 -13.67 -20.96 4.19
C GLN A 93 -13.82 -21.75 2.90
N THR A 94 -12.76 -22.45 2.52
CA THR A 94 -12.74 -23.38 1.38
C THR A 94 -12.78 -24.82 1.88
N ASP A 95 -13.29 -25.73 1.06
CA ASP A 95 -13.29 -27.16 1.32
C ASP A 95 -12.95 -27.93 0.06
N TYR A 96 -12.20 -29.01 0.23
CA TYR A 96 -11.97 -29.99 -0.82
C TYR A 96 -12.37 -31.35 -0.29
N ARG A 97 -13.29 -32.01 -0.99
CA ARG A 97 -13.75 -33.35 -0.66
C ARG A 97 -13.42 -34.28 -1.83
N ALA A 98 -12.85 -35.43 -1.53
CA ALA A 98 -12.61 -36.49 -2.49
C ALA A 98 -13.33 -37.75 -2.02
N PHE A 99 -14.09 -38.35 -2.92
CA PHE A 99 -14.80 -39.61 -2.71
C PHE A 99 -14.19 -40.68 -3.61
N LEU A 100 -13.94 -41.85 -3.03
CA LEU A 100 -13.69 -43.06 -3.79
C LEU A 100 -15.04 -43.57 -4.28
N GLY A 101 -15.27 -43.54 -5.58
CA GLY A 101 -16.50 -44.05 -6.18
C GLY A 101 -16.56 -45.57 -6.13
N ASP A 102 -17.67 -46.11 -5.61
CA ASP A 102 -17.97 -47.53 -5.75
C ASP A 102 -18.14 -47.86 -7.23
N THR A 103 -17.46 -48.92 -7.65
CA THR A 103 -17.67 -49.46 -9.00
C THR A 103 -19.03 -50.16 -8.94
N ASN A 104 -20.06 -49.60 -9.57
CA ASN A 104 -21.38 -50.24 -9.62
C ASN A 104 -21.24 -51.61 -10.29
N TYR A 105 -21.17 -52.68 -9.50
CA TYR A 105 -21.12 -54.07 -9.95
C TYR A 105 -22.52 -54.58 -10.32
N ASN A 106 -23.34 -53.77 -11.00
CA ASN A 106 -24.70 -54.15 -11.36
C ASN A 106 -25.08 -53.59 -12.74
N ASP A 107 -24.30 -53.89 -13.78
CA ASP A 107 -24.73 -53.81 -15.18
C ASP A 107 -25.24 -55.17 -15.72
N ALA A 108 -25.35 -56.19 -14.87
CA ALA A 108 -25.93 -57.49 -15.22
C ALA A 108 -27.47 -57.47 -15.47
N LYS A 109 -28.04 -56.29 -15.74
CA LYS A 109 -29.33 -56.09 -16.40
C LYS A 109 -29.18 -54.96 -17.42
N VAL A 110 -28.39 -55.26 -18.45
CA VAL A 110 -28.37 -54.66 -19.79
C VAL A 110 -29.69 -53.96 -20.14
N PHE A 111 -29.77 -52.65 -19.92
CA PHE A 111 -30.64 -51.82 -20.73
C PHE A 111 -29.87 -51.55 -22.02
N LYS A 112 -30.21 -52.34 -23.05
CA LYS A 112 -29.80 -52.09 -24.44
C LYS A 112 -30.52 -50.82 -24.91
N ASP A 113 -30.00 -49.66 -24.54
CA ASP A 113 -30.10 -48.51 -25.43
C ASP A 113 -28.85 -48.51 -26.32
N SER A 114 -29.09 -48.38 -27.62
CA SER A 114 -28.30 -49.02 -28.67
C SER A 114 -27.28 -48.07 -29.32
N SER A 115 -26.61 -47.21 -28.56
CA SER A 115 -25.82 -46.13 -29.18
C SER A 115 -24.33 -46.06 -28.82
N TYR A 116 -23.81 -46.90 -27.93
CA TYR A 116 -22.36 -47.10 -27.78
C TYR A 116 -22.03 -48.38 -27.02
N SER A 117 -21.44 -49.37 -27.69
CA SER A 117 -20.92 -50.59 -27.05
C SER A 117 -19.40 -50.61 -27.24
N ASP A 118 -18.66 -50.15 -26.23
CA ASP A 118 -17.20 -50.36 -26.17
C ASP A 118 -16.94 -51.84 -25.86
N PRO A 119 -16.29 -52.60 -26.77
CA PRO A 119 -16.05 -54.03 -26.58
C PRO A 119 -15.08 -54.37 -25.43
N ASN A 120 -14.43 -53.39 -24.80
CA ASN A 120 -13.39 -53.59 -23.78
C ASN A 120 -13.81 -53.20 -22.34
N ASP A 121 -15.10 -53.03 -22.05
CA ASP A 121 -15.53 -52.52 -20.72
C ASP A 121 -15.30 -53.51 -19.55
N TYR A 122 -14.94 -54.77 -19.84
CA TYR A 122 -14.56 -55.77 -18.84
C TYR A 122 -13.28 -55.45 -18.06
N LEU A 123 -12.49 -54.47 -18.51
CA LEU A 123 -11.20 -54.10 -17.90
C LEU A 123 -11.24 -52.77 -17.13
N ARG A 124 -12.36 -52.05 -17.12
CA ARG A 124 -12.41 -50.71 -16.52
C ARG A 124 -12.85 -50.73 -15.04
N LYS A 125 -12.16 -51.53 -14.23
CA LYS A 125 -12.25 -51.53 -12.76
C LYS A 125 -11.28 -50.49 -12.17
N SER A 126 -11.53 -49.22 -12.44
CA SER A 126 -10.80 -48.11 -11.81
C SER A 126 -11.74 -47.39 -10.85
N PRO A 127 -11.38 -47.24 -9.56
CA PRO A 127 -12.16 -46.40 -8.65
C PRO A 127 -12.22 -45.00 -9.25
N ARG A 128 -13.42 -44.50 -9.51
CA ARG A 128 -13.60 -43.13 -9.98
C ARG A 128 -13.41 -42.22 -8.79
N LEU A 129 -12.41 -41.35 -8.84
CA LEU A 129 -12.27 -40.27 -7.87
C LEU A 129 -13.28 -39.19 -8.23
N VAL A 130 -14.27 -38.98 -7.36
CA VAL A 130 -15.23 -37.88 -7.49
C VAL A 130 -14.82 -36.81 -6.50
N ASN A 131 -14.53 -35.61 -7.00
CA ASN A 131 -13.99 -34.53 -6.20
C ASN A 131 -14.97 -33.36 -6.19
N THR A 132 -15.06 -32.63 -5.07
CA THR A 132 -15.84 -31.40 -4.97
C THR A 132 -15.04 -30.33 -4.25
N PHE A 133 -14.90 -29.17 -4.88
CA PHE A 133 -14.36 -27.97 -4.27
C PHE A 133 -15.52 -27.05 -3.88
N LEU A 134 -15.55 -26.56 -2.65
CA LEU A 134 -16.63 -25.72 -2.13
C LEU A 134 -16.05 -24.44 -1.52
N LEU A 135 -16.67 -23.31 -1.86
CA LEU A 135 -16.54 -22.05 -1.12
C LEU A 135 -17.69 -21.98 -0.12
N ARG A 136 -17.42 -22.36 1.14
CA ARG A 136 -18.47 -22.42 2.18
C ARG A 136 -18.83 -21.07 2.76
N LYS A 137 -17.83 -20.20 2.93
CA LYS A 137 -18.02 -18.86 3.48
C LYS A 137 -17.09 -17.93 2.74
N VAL A 138 -17.65 -16.86 2.21
CA VAL A 138 -16.90 -15.76 1.63
C VAL A 138 -17.53 -14.50 2.20
N ARG A 139 -17.05 -14.12 3.38
CA ARG A 139 -17.63 -13.03 4.19
C ARG A 139 -16.66 -11.89 4.32
N PRO A 140 -16.71 -10.88 3.44
CA PRO A 140 -16.09 -9.60 3.77
C PRO A 140 -16.89 -8.93 4.90
N VAL A 141 -16.19 -8.25 5.79
CA VAL A 141 -16.76 -7.50 6.91
C VAL A 141 -16.26 -6.07 6.81
N PHE A 142 -17.21 -5.15 6.73
CA PHE A 142 -16.95 -3.71 6.71
C PHE A 142 -17.51 -3.11 7.99
N ASP A 143 -16.63 -2.55 8.83
CA ASP A 143 -17.06 -1.70 9.94
C ASP A 143 -16.80 -0.24 9.58
N VAL A 144 -17.83 0.60 9.71
CA VAL A 144 -17.76 2.03 9.45
C VAL A 144 -18.13 2.78 10.72
N THR A 145 -17.28 3.71 11.15
CA THR A 145 -17.55 4.62 12.26
C THR A 145 -17.66 6.05 11.72
N LEU A 146 -18.76 6.72 12.04
CA LEU A 146 -19.05 8.11 11.69
C LEU A 146 -19.14 8.96 12.96
N TYR A 147 -18.47 10.10 12.93
CA TYR A 147 -18.42 11.07 14.03
C TYR A 147 -18.10 10.46 15.40
N LYS A 148 -17.28 9.40 15.46
CA LYS A 148 -16.94 8.63 16.68
C LYS A 148 -18.12 7.90 17.36
N TYR A 149 -19.36 8.24 17.05
CA TYR A 149 -20.54 7.79 17.80
C TYR A 149 -21.41 6.79 17.04
N TYR A 150 -21.41 6.84 15.71
CA TYR A 150 -22.29 6.00 14.90
C TYR A 150 -21.48 4.91 14.21
N THR A 151 -21.73 3.66 14.59
CA THR A 151 -21.05 2.49 14.04
C THR A 151 -22.00 1.63 13.24
N PHE A 152 -21.59 1.23 12.04
CA PHE A 152 -22.33 0.34 11.16
C PHE A 152 -21.45 -0.83 10.76
N ARG A 153 -22.03 -2.02 10.71
CA ARG A 153 -21.38 -3.23 10.21
C ARG A 153 -22.16 -3.78 9.04
N VAL A 154 -21.47 -4.10 7.95
CA VAL A 154 -22.04 -4.78 6.79
C VAL A 154 -21.25 -6.05 6.54
N THR A 155 -21.94 -7.19 6.50
CA THR A 155 -21.33 -8.52 6.34
C THR A 155 -22.11 -9.36 5.33
N PRO A 156 -21.91 -9.18 4.02
CA PRO A 156 -22.46 -10.11 3.04
C PRO A 156 -21.75 -11.47 3.12
N ASP A 157 -22.44 -12.55 2.78
CA ASP A 157 -21.89 -13.89 2.61
C ASP A 157 -22.17 -14.36 1.18
N PHE A 158 -21.11 -14.73 0.46
CA PHE A 158 -21.17 -15.30 -0.89
C PHE A 158 -20.86 -16.81 -0.89
N GLY A 159 -20.86 -17.44 0.29
CA GLY A 159 -20.65 -18.87 0.45
C GLY A 159 -21.84 -19.72 0.02
N GLY A 160 -21.57 -20.96 -0.38
CA GLY A 160 -22.61 -21.97 -0.66
C GLY A 160 -23.37 -21.78 -1.97
N GLY A 161 -22.90 -20.91 -2.87
CA GLY A 161 -23.55 -20.64 -4.16
C GLY A 161 -24.74 -19.67 -4.08
N THR A 162 -24.94 -19.04 -2.93
CA THR A 162 -26.00 -18.05 -2.68
C THR A 162 -25.42 -16.79 -2.08
N THR A 163 -25.99 -15.63 -2.41
CA THR A 163 -25.63 -14.36 -1.75
C THR A 163 -26.64 -14.07 -0.67
N ALA A 164 -26.17 -13.91 0.57
CA ALA A 164 -26.98 -13.49 1.70
C ALA A 164 -26.37 -12.24 2.34
N LEU A 165 -27.21 -11.30 2.78
CA LEU A 165 -26.77 -10.22 3.65
C LEU A 165 -27.05 -10.66 5.09
N MET A 166 -26.03 -10.71 5.94
CA MET A 166 -26.24 -10.92 7.37
C MET A 166 -26.60 -9.56 7.98
N ASP A 167 -27.81 -9.46 8.52
CA ASP A 167 -28.18 -8.34 9.39
C ASP A 167 -27.47 -8.51 10.74
N ALA A 168 -26.93 -7.42 11.30
CA ALA A 168 -26.06 -7.42 12.46
C ALA A 168 -26.62 -6.53 13.57
#